data_AF-A0A7Y6CYC0-F1
#
_entry.id   AF-A0A7Y6CYC0-F1
#
_cell.length_a   1.000
_cell.length_b   1.000
_cell.length_c   1.000
_cell.angle_alpha   90.00
_cell.angle_beta   90.00
_cell.angle_gamma   90.00
#
_symmetry.space_group_name_H-M   'P 1'
#
loop_
_entity.id
_entity.type
_entity.pdbx_description
1 polymer ?
#
loop_
_entity_poly.entity_id
_entity_poly.type
_entity_poly.pdbx_seq_one_letter_code
_entity_poly.pdbx_strand_id
1 'polypeptide(L)'
;MQNHFDLFQLPQRFAIDLKALEQAFHRVQSQAHPDKFAHASDAEKRVAMQWATRANEAYQTLKNPLKRARYLCELHGVDLQTESNTAMAPAFLMQQMEWRETLDDAKAGKDIDALEELNTALLAEKKAEIARIEALLDAGDYVAAGKLVRQLMFLDKFGAEIGDAFALIEG
;
A
#
# COMPACT_ATOMS: atom_id res chain seq x y z
N MET A 1 23.15 -2.55 1.41
CA MET A 1 22.15 -1.93 2.31
C MET A 1 21.05 -2.95 2.52
N GLN A 2 20.72 -3.28 3.76
CA GLN A 2 19.71 -4.31 4.08
C GLN A 2 18.30 -3.74 3.74
N ASN A 3 17.54 -4.39 2.86
CA ASN A 3 16.22 -3.90 2.46
C ASN A 3 15.13 -4.29 3.52
N HIS A 4 13.87 -3.89 3.33
CA HIS A 4 12.79 -4.20 4.28
C HIS A 4 12.55 -5.70 4.45
N PHE A 5 12.72 -6.50 3.40
CA PHE A 5 12.57 -7.95 3.46
C PHE A 5 13.72 -8.58 4.25
N ASP A 6 14.95 -8.14 3.99
CA ASP A 6 16.14 -8.60 4.71
C ASP A 6 16.04 -8.29 6.21
N LEU A 7 15.48 -7.13 6.59
CA LEU A 7 15.28 -6.74 7.99
C LEU A 7 14.42 -7.74 8.76
N PHE A 8 13.43 -8.33 8.10
CA PHE A 8 12.54 -9.33 8.69
C PHE A 8 12.91 -10.77 8.34
N GLN A 9 14.00 -10.98 7.60
CA GLN A 9 14.43 -12.27 7.09
C GLN A 9 13.34 -12.96 6.26
N LEU A 10 12.63 -12.17 5.46
CA LEU A 10 11.58 -12.63 4.56
C LEU A 10 12.10 -12.69 3.11
N PRO A 11 11.56 -13.58 2.27
CA PRO A 11 11.88 -13.57 0.84
C PRO A 11 11.36 -12.28 0.19
N GLN A 12 12.18 -11.70 -0.69
CA GLN A 12 11.83 -10.53 -1.50
C GLN A 12 10.87 -10.93 -2.63
N ARG A 13 9.59 -11.10 -2.28
CA ARG A 13 8.50 -11.41 -3.21
C ARG A 13 7.24 -10.67 -2.80
N PHE A 14 6.30 -10.53 -3.73
CA PHE A 14 5.03 -9.88 -3.44
C PHE A 14 4.17 -10.71 -2.48
N ALA A 15 4.10 -12.02 -2.69
CA ALA A 15 3.40 -12.94 -1.81
C ALA A 15 4.15 -13.12 -0.47
N ILE A 16 3.64 -12.51 0.60
CA ILE A 16 4.20 -12.68 1.95
C ILE A 16 3.17 -13.26 2.91
N ASP A 17 3.65 -14.08 3.85
CA ASP A 17 2.87 -14.49 5.00
C ASP A 17 2.80 -13.34 6.01
N LEU A 18 1.62 -12.74 6.16
CA LEU A 18 1.40 -11.60 7.07
C LEU A 18 1.61 -11.99 8.53
N LYS A 19 1.36 -13.24 8.91
CA LYS A 19 1.62 -13.74 10.27
C LYS A 19 3.13 -13.86 10.51
N ALA A 20 3.87 -14.36 9.52
CA ALA A 20 5.33 -14.39 9.61
C ALA A 20 5.93 -12.98 9.69
N LEU A 21 5.39 -12.02 8.92
CA LEU A 21 5.77 -10.60 8.99
C LEU A 21 5.50 -10.01 10.38
N GLU A 22 4.32 -10.23 10.95
CA GLU A 22 3.96 -9.75 12.28
C GLU A 22 4.87 -10.32 13.37
N GLN A 23 5.15 -11.63 13.32
CA GLN A 23 6.09 -12.26 14.24
C GLN A 23 7.51 -11.70 14.09
N ALA A 24 7.98 -11.48 12.87
CA ALA A 24 9.28 -10.88 12.61
C ALA A 24 9.35 -9.44 13.14
N PHE A 25 8.31 -8.66 12.93
CA PHE A 25 8.18 -7.31 13.45
C PHE A 25 8.27 -7.27 14.98
N HIS A 26 7.51 -8.12 15.69
CA HIS A 26 7.59 -8.19 17.15
C HIS A 26 8.97 -8.60 17.65
N ARG A 27 9.64 -9.55 16.98
CA ARG A 27 11.03 -9.92 17.32
C ARG A 27 11.96 -8.71 17.20
N VAL A 28 11.91 -8.00 16.08
CA VAL A 28 12.75 -6.82 15.83
C VAL A 28 12.45 -5.70 16.82
N GLN A 29 11.18 -5.38 17.07
CA GLN A 29 10.80 -4.36 18.05
C GLN A 29 11.27 -4.71 19.47
N SER A 30 11.13 -5.97 19.88
CA SER A 30 11.55 -6.40 21.22
C SER A 30 13.06 -6.22 21.44
N GLN A 31 13.88 -6.25 20.39
CA GLN A 31 15.32 -6.03 20.47
C GLN A 31 15.68 -4.54 20.60
N ALA A 32 14.82 -3.64 20.14
CA ALA A 32 14.97 -2.20 20.20
C ALA A 32 14.11 -1.52 21.30
N HIS A 33 13.49 -2.30 22.18
CA HIS A 33 12.57 -1.76 23.18
C HIS A 33 13.31 -0.85 24.19
N PRO A 34 12.78 0.36 24.50
CA PRO A 34 13.42 1.31 25.40
C PRO A 34 13.85 0.73 26.75
N ASP A 35 13.06 -0.19 27.31
CA ASP A 35 13.37 -0.85 28.59
C ASP A 35 14.70 -1.63 28.58
N LYS A 36 15.10 -2.19 27.44
CA LYS A 36 16.42 -2.86 27.30
C LYS A 36 17.58 -1.87 27.31
N PHE A 37 17.30 -0.60 27.04
CA PHE A 37 18.27 0.48 26.97
C PHE A 37 18.10 1.48 28.11
N ALA A 38 17.32 1.17 29.15
CA ALA A 38 17.08 2.07 30.28
C ALA A 38 18.40 2.51 30.95
N HIS A 39 19.36 1.58 31.07
CA HIS A 39 20.71 1.82 31.60
C HIS A 39 21.78 2.06 30.52
N ALA A 40 21.40 2.12 29.25
CA ALA A 40 22.33 2.36 28.15
C ALA A 40 22.69 3.85 28.03
N SER A 41 23.81 4.12 27.36
CA SER A 41 24.23 5.47 26.99
C SER A 41 23.22 6.14 26.06
N ASP A 42 23.25 7.48 25.99
CA ASP A 42 22.39 8.24 25.07
C ASP A 42 22.67 7.90 23.60
N ALA A 43 23.91 7.50 23.27
CA ALA A 43 24.26 7.02 21.95
C ALA A 43 23.53 5.71 21.62
N GLU A 44 23.54 4.74 22.53
CA GLU A 44 22.87 3.45 22.36
C GLU A 44 21.34 3.60 22.30
N LYS A 45 20.77 4.47 23.15
CA LYS A 45 19.34 4.80 23.10
C LYS A 45 18.92 5.39 21.75
N ARG A 46 19.74 6.28 21.17
CA ARG A 46 19.48 6.85 19.85
C ARG A 46 19.53 5.80 18.74
N VAL A 47 20.51 4.90 18.78
CA VAL A 47 20.62 3.79 17.81
C VAL A 47 19.40 2.87 17.91
N ALA A 48 18.97 2.52 19.12
CA ALA A 48 17.77 1.71 19.35
C ALA A 48 16.50 2.38 18.79
N MET A 49 16.33 3.69 19.01
CA MET A 49 15.21 4.46 18.47
C MET A 49 15.20 4.43 16.93
N GLN A 50 16.33 4.70 16.29
CA GLN A 50 16.44 4.64 14.82
C GLN A 50 16.09 3.26 14.28
N TRP A 51 16.51 2.20 14.98
CA TRP A 51 16.17 0.83 14.61
C TRP A 51 14.68 0.55 14.72
N ALA A 52 14.02 1.00 15.80
CA ALA A 52 12.58 0.85 16.01
C ALA A 52 11.77 1.60 14.93
N THR A 53 12.18 2.84 14.59
CA THR A 53 11.55 3.60 13.50
C THR A 53 11.66 2.88 12.17
N ARG A 54 12.85 2.38 11.83
CA ARG A 54 13.08 1.62 10.59
C ARG A 54 12.25 0.33 10.54
N ALA A 55 12.13 -0.37 11.66
CA ALA A 55 11.29 -1.57 11.74
C ALA A 55 9.80 -1.25 11.53
N ASN A 56 9.30 -0.15 12.11
CA ASN A 56 7.92 0.29 11.89
C ASN A 56 7.67 0.64 10.42
N GLU A 57 8.57 1.41 9.80
CA GLU A 57 8.46 1.79 8.39
C GLU A 57 8.47 0.57 7.46
N ALA A 58 9.40 -0.36 7.69
CA ALA A 58 9.49 -1.60 6.93
C ALA A 58 8.21 -2.44 7.08
N TYR A 59 7.70 -2.57 8.31
CA TYR A 59 6.47 -3.33 8.58
C TYR A 59 5.26 -2.70 7.88
N GLN A 60 5.08 -1.39 7.99
CA GLN A 60 3.98 -0.69 7.32
C GLN A 60 4.07 -0.79 5.80
N THR A 61 5.28 -0.75 5.25
CA THR A 61 5.53 -0.91 3.82
C THR A 61 5.17 -2.33 3.35
N LEU A 62 5.63 -3.36 4.05
CA LEU A 62 5.38 -4.74 3.65
C LEU A 62 3.96 -5.21 3.94
N LYS A 63 3.30 -4.69 4.97
CA LYS A 63 1.92 -5.07 5.33
C LYS A 63 0.91 -4.60 4.29
N ASN A 64 1.06 -3.39 3.76
CA ASN A 64 0.14 -2.82 2.78
C ASN A 64 0.51 -3.31 1.36
N PRO A 65 -0.40 -3.98 0.61
CA PRO A 65 -0.11 -4.50 -0.72
C PRO A 65 0.36 -3.45 -1.73
N LEU A 66 -0.26 -2.26 -1.74
CA LEU A 66 0.14 -1.18 -2.65
C LEU A 66 1.55 -0.68 -2.32
N LYS A 67 1.85 -0.42 -1.04
CA LYS A 67 3.19 0.00 -0.60
C LYS A 67 4.24 -1.07 -0.91
N ARG A 68 3.90 -2.34 -0.71
CA ARG A 68 4.78 -3.48 -1.00
C ARG A 68 5.07 -3.61 -2.49
N ALA A 69 4.05 -3.50 -3.36
CA ALA A 69 4.23 -3.55 -4.80
C ALA A 69 5.12 -2.40 -5.30
N ARG A 70 4.86 -1.18 -4.82
CA ARG A 70 5.69 0.00 -5.09
C ARG A 70 7.14 -0.24 -4.68
N TYR A 71 7.35 -0.69 -3.45
CA TYR A 71 8.68 -0.94 -2.91
C TYR A 71 9.44 -1.99 -3.73
N LEU A 72 8.77 -3.06 -4.18
CA LEU A 72 9.39 -4.05 -5.06
C LEU A 72 9.80 -3.43 -6.40
N CYS A 73 8.94 -2.61 -7.03
CA CYS A 73 9.32 -1.92 -8.27
C CYS A 73 10.54 -1.01 -8.07
N GLU A 74 10.58 -0.24 -6.98
CA GLU A 74 11.69 0.66 -6.64
C GLU A 74 13.00 -0.10 -6.38
N LEU A 75 12.94 -1.25 -5.68
CA LEU A 75 14.11 -2.12 -5.48
C LEU A 75 14.72 -2.64 -6.78
N HIS A 76 13.92 -2.74 -7.84
CA HIS A 76 14.33 -3.16 -9.18
C HIS A 76 14.59 -1.99 -10.13
N GLY A 77 14.73 -0.76 -9.61
CA GLY A 77 15.12 0.42 -10.38
C GLY A 77 14.02 1.04 -11.22
N VAL A 78 12.75 0.69 -10.99
CA VAL A 78 11.60 1.29 -11.66
C VAL A 78 11.21 2.57 -10.94
N ASP A 79 11.44 3.71 -11.59
CA ASP A 79 10.87 4.98 -11.16
C ASP A 79 9.39 5.02 -11.54
N LEU A 80 8.53 4.98 -10.52
CA LEU A 80 7.08 5.04 -10.71
C LEU A 80 6.61 6.41 -11.19
N GLN A 81 7.44 7.47 -11.10
CA GLN A 81 7.10 8.81 -11.58
C GLN A 81 5.71 9.26 -11.11
N THR A 82 5.38 9.00 -9.83
CA THR A 82 4.01 9.13 -9.30
C THR A 82 3.43 10.53 -9.44
N GLU A 83 4.28 11.54 -9.56
CA GLU A 83 3.92 12.95 -9.73
C GLU A 83 3.92 13.43 -11.19
N SER A 84 4.67 12.77 -12.08
CA SER A 84 4.96 13.26 -13.45
C SER A 84 4.41 12.39 -14.57
N ASN A 85 4.08 11.12 -14.30
CA ASN A 85 3.62 10.16 -15.31
C ASN A 85 2.18 9.69 -15.04
N THR A 86 1.24 10.54 -15.45
CA THR A 86 -0.21 10.30 -15.39
C THR A 86 -0.76 9.56 -16.62
N ALA A 87 0.11 9.08 -17.51
CA ALA A 87 -0.32 8.33 -18.69
C ALA A 87 -0.91 6.97 -18.25
N MET A 88 -2.24 6.88 -18.35
CA MET A 88 -3.03 5.69 -18.04
C MET A 88 -3.70 5.13 -19.28
N ALA A 89 -4.11 3.86 -19.21
CA ALA A 89 -4.87 3.26 -20.29
C ALA A 89 -6.21 4.01 -20.49
N PRO A 90 -6.63 4.30 -21.74
CA PRO A 90 -7.89 5.00 -21.99
C PRO A 90 -9.11 4.34 -21.34
N ALA A 91 -9.16 3.00 -21.34
CA ALA A 91 -10.23 2.24 -20.67
C ALA A 91 -10.29 2.51 -19.15
N PHE A 92 -9.13 2.62 -18.49
CA PHE A 92 -9.07 2.96 -17.07
C PHE A 92 -9.59 4.37 -16.81
N LEU A 93 -9.22 5.34 -17.65
CA LEU A 93 -9.69 6.72 -17.51
C LEU A 93 -11.21 6.84 -17.70
N MET A 94 -11.78 6.13 -18.66
CA MET A 94 -13.23 6.09 -18.86
C MET A 94 -13.94 5.50 -17.64
N GLN A 95 -13.44 4.38 -17.09
CA GLN A 95 -14.02 3.79 -15.88
C GLN A 95 -13.96 4.74 -14.68
N GLN A 96 -12.85 5.47 -14.52
CA GLN A 96 -12.70 6.46 -13.46
C GLN A 96 -13.67 7.63 -13.60
N MET A 97 -13.98 8.05 -14.83
CA MET A 97 -14.97 9.10 -15.07
C MET A 97 -16.38 8.62 -14.69
N GLU A 98 -16.77 7.42 -15.13
CA GLU A 98 -18.06 6.82 -14.80
C GLU A 98 -18.24 6.69 -13.27
N TRP A 99 -17.24 6.17 -12.57
CA TRP A 99 -17.29 6.04 -11.12
C TRP A 99 -17.36 7.39 -10.39
N ARG A 100 -16.71 8.43 -10.92
CA ARG A 100 -16.82 9.78 -10.36
C ARG A 100 -18.24 10.33 -10.51
N GLU A 101 -18.87 10.12 -11.65
CA GLU A 101 -20.28 10.48 -11.87
C GLU A 101 -21.19 9.75 -10.88
N THR A 102 -21.02 8.42 -10.73
CA THR A 102 -21.78 7.63 -9.74
C THR A 102 -21.58 8.15 -8.31
N LEU A 103 -20.35 8.50 -7.93
CA LEU A 103 -20.05 9.04 -6.60
C LEU A 103 -20.76 10.39 -6.38
N ASP A 104 -20.73 11.27 -7.37
CA ASP A 104 -21.34 12.61 -7.26
C ASP A 104 -22.87 12.52 -7.21
N ASP A 105 -23.48 11.65 -8.03
CA ASP A 105 -24.92 11.38 -8.00
C ASP A 105 -25.36 10.78 -6.67
N ALA A 106 -24.62 9.79 -6.16
CA ALA A 106 -24.91 9.16 -4.87
C ALA A 106 -24.80 10.17 -3.70
N LYS A 107 -23.79 11.05 -3.73
CA LYS A 107 -23.66 12.16 -2.76
C LYS A 107 -24.84 13.13 -2.84
N ALA A 108 -25.24 13.53 -4.05
CA ALA A 108 -26.35 14.46 -4.25
C ALA A 108 -27.70 13.86 -3.81
N GLY A 109 -27.91 12.57 -4.09
CA GLY A 109 -29.10 11.82 -3.71
C GLY A 109 -29.12 11.32 -2.27
N LYS A 110 -28.00 11.39 -1.56
CA LYS A 110 -27.77 10.69 -0.28
C LYS A 110 -28.06 9.18 -0.39
N ASP A 111 -27.67 8.61 -1.52
CA ASP A 111 -27.95 7.23 -1.89
C ASP A 111 -26.86 6.31 -1.33
N ILE A 112 -27.12 5.72 -0.17
CA ILE A 112 -26.19 4.81 0.52
C ILE A 112 -26.02 3.52 -0.28
N ASP A 113 -27.10 2.98 -0.87
CA ASP A 113 -27.06 1.74 -1.63
C ASP A 113 -26.15 1.88 -2.85
N ALA A 114 -26.25 3.00 -3.57
CA ALA A 114 -25.35 3.31 -4.70
C ALA A 114 -23.88 3.45 -4.26
N LEU A 115 -23.60 4.02 -3.08
CA LEU A 115 -22.23 4.07 -2.54
C LEU A 115 -21.71 2.68 -2.15
N GLU A 116 -22.55 1.81 -1.60
CA GLU A 116 -22.17 0.43 -1.26
C GLU A 116 -21.84 -0.39 -2.50
N GLU A 117 -22.64 -0.25 -3.56
CA GLU A 117 -22.39 -0.87 -4.87
C GLU A 117 -21.08 -0.37 -5.47
N LEU A 118 -20.87 0.95 -5.48
CA LEU A 118 -19.63 1.56 -5.99
C LEU A 118 -18.40 1.11 -5.19
N ASN A 119 -18.49 1.07 -3.86
CA ASN A 119 -17.41 0.58 -3.01
C ASN A 119 -17.11 -0.90 -3.28
N THR A 120 -18.14 -1.72 -3.46
CA THR A 120 -18.00 -3.13 -3.79
C THR A 120 -17.29 -3.32 -5.14
N ALA A 121 -17.69 -2.56 -6.16
CA ALA A 121 -17.03 -2.56 -7.47
C ALA A 121 -15.56 -2.13 -7.37
N LEU A 122 -15.27 -1.08 -6.61
CA LEU A 122 -13.90 -0.62 -6.36
C LEU A 122 -13.05 -1.71 -5.70
N LEU A 123 -13.56 -2.36 -4.66
CA LEU A 123 -12.83 -3.41 -3.95
C LEU A 123 -12.55 -4.62 -4.85
N ALA A 124 -13.50 -4.98 -5.71
CA ALA A 124 -13.31 -6.02 -6.71
C ALA A 124 -12.20 -5.66 -7.72
N GLU A 125 -12.20 -4.43 -8.24
CA GLU A 125 -11.16 -3.96 -9.17
C GLU A 125 -9.79 -3.89 -8.50
N LYS A 126 -9.70 -3.36 -7.27
CA LYS A 126 -8.42 -3.34 -6.51
C LYS A 126 -7.87 -4.75 -6.32
N LYS A 127 -8.72 -5.73 -6.03
CA LYS A 127 -8.31 -7.13 -5.89
C LYS A 127 -7.79 -7.70 -7.21
N ALA A 128 -8.47 -7.43 -8.32
CA ALA A 128 -8.04 -7.87 -9.65
C ALA A 128 -6.71 -7.20 -10.07
N GLU A 129 -6.55 -5.90 -9.81
CA GLU A 129 -5.32 -5.14 -10.06
C GLU A 129 -4.14 -5.69 -9.25
N ILE A 130 -4.35 -5.97 -7.96
CA ILE A 130 -3.33 -6.60 -7.09
C ILE A 130 -2.89 -7.96 -7.64
N ALA A 131 -3.82 -8.80 -8.08
CA ALA A 131 -3.49 -10.11 -8.65
C ALA A 131 -2.68 -9.99 -9.96
N ARG A 132 -3.00 -9.01 -10.81
CA ARG A 132 -2.22 -8.72 -12.02
C ARG A 132 -0.81 -8.22 -11.68
N ILE A 133 -0.69 -7.33 -10.69
CA ILE A 133 0.60 -6.83 -10.20
C ILE A 133 1.44 -7.99 -9.68
N GLU A 134 0.88 -8.87 -8.85
CA GLU A 134 1.57 -10.05 -8.33
C GLU A 134 2.14 -10.92 -9.45
N ALA A 135 1.32 -11.25 -10.45
CA ALA A 135 1.75 -12.05 -11.60
C ALA A 135 2.90 -11.40 -12.38
N LEU A 136 2.87 -10.07 -12.57
CA LEU A 136 3.94 -9.33 -13.26
C LEU A 136 5.23 -9.29 -12.42
N LEU A 137 5.12 -9.10 -11.11
CA LEU A 137 6.27 -9.11 -10.20
C LEU A 137 6.92 -10.49 -10.15
N ASP A 138 6.12 -11.57 -10.13
CA ASP A 138 6.62 -12.95 -10.16
C ASP A 138 7.28 -13.29 -11.51
N ALA A 139 6.80 -12.70 -12.61
CA ALA A 139 7.41 -12.80 -13.93
C ALA A 139 8.67 -11.92 -14.11
N GLY A 140 8.99 -11.06 -13.14
CA GLY A 140 10.11 -10.12 -13.21
C GLY A 140 9.86 -8.90 -14.12
N ASP A 141 8.63 -8.67 -14.56
CA ASP A 141 8.25 -7.49 -15.35
C ASP A 141 7.88 -6.31 -14.44
N TYR A 142 8.90 -5.76 -13.79
CA TYR A 142 8.75 -4.64 -12.86
C TYR A 142 8.26 -3.37 -13.54
N VAL A 143 8.57 -3.17 -14.84
CA VAL A 143 8.14 -1.99 -15.59
C VAL A 143 6.64 -2.05 -15.85
N ALA A 144 6.11 -3.20 -16.29
CA ALA A 144 4.67 -3.36 -16.44
C ALA A 144 3.95 -3.31 -15.09
N ALA A 145 4.51 -3.97 -14.05
CA ALA A 145 3.98 -3.89 -12.70
C ALA A 145 3.89 -2.44 -12.22
N GLY A 146 4.90 -1.61 -12.48
CA GLY A 146 4.91 -0.19 -12.15
C GLY A 146 3.79 0.63 -12.83
N LYS A 147 3.31 0.21 -14.01
CA LYS A 147 2.13 0.84 -14.64
C LYS A 147 0.85 0.52 -13.86
N LEU A 148 0.68 -0.73 -13.45
CA LEU A 148 -0.49 -1.18 -12.69
C LEU A 148 -0.47 -0.65 -11.25
N VAL A 149 0.71 -0.57 -10.61
CA VAL A 149 0.88 0.08 -9.30
C VAL A 149 0.39 1.51 -9.33
N ARG A 150 0.69 2.27 -10.39
CA ARG A 150 0.14 3.62 -10.54
C ARG A 150 -1.38 3.60 -10.60
N GLN A 151 -2.00 2.73 -11.40
CA GLN A 151 -3.47 2.61 -11.45
C GLN A 151 -4.05 2.29 -10.08
N LEU A 152 -3.45 1.35 -9.34
CA LEU A 152 -3.85 1.01 -7.98
C LEU A 152 -3.76 2.20 -7.01
N MET A 153 -2.82 3.14 -7.19
CA MET A 153 -2.77 4.37 -6.39
C MET A 153 -3.99 5.27 -6.61
N PHE A 154 -4.48 5.38 -7.85
CA PHE A 154 -5.71 6.13 -8.14
C PHE A 154 -6.93 5.45 -7.52
N LEU A 155 -7.01 4.12 -7.60
CA LEU A 155 -8.07 3.34 -6.95
C LEU A 155 -8.04 3.50 -5.42
N ASP A 156 -6.85 3.55 -4.82
CA ASP A 156 -6.71 3.74 -3.38
C ASP A 156 -7.20 5.13 -2.94
N LYS A 157 -6.83 6.18 -3.69
CA LYS A 157 -7.32 7.54 -3.45
C LYS A 157 -8.84 7.63 -3.62
N PHE A 158 -9.38 7.02 -4.68
CA PHE A 158 -10.82 7.02 -4.92
C PHE A 158 -11.59 6.30 -3.80
N GLY A 159 -11.03 5.22 -3.23
CA GLY A 159 -11.62 4.56 -2.07
C GLY A 159 -11.69 5.44 -0.82
N ALA A 160 -10.71 6.32 -0.60
CA ALA A 160 -10.79 7.31 0.46
C ALA A 160 -11.93 8.32 0.18
N GLU A 161 -12.08 8.77 -1.06
CA GLU A 161 -13.16 9.68 -1.47
C GLU A 161 -14.57 9.08 -1.28
N ILE A 162 -14.72 7.76 -1.46
CA ILE A 162 -15.97 7.02 -1.14
C ILE A 162 -16.18 6.95 0.37
N GLY A 163 -15.13 6.65 1.15
CA GLY A 163 -15.20 6.60 2.61
C GLY A 163 -15.64 7.95 3.22
N ASP A 164 -15.10 9.05 2.69
CA ASP A 164 -15.52 10.41 3.06
C ASP A 164 -16.99 10.68 2.71
N ALA A 165 -17.48 10.10 1.61
CA ALA A 165 -18.88 10.22 1.18
C ALA A 165 -19.85 9.50 2.15
N PHE A 166 -19.51 8.28 2.59
CA PHE A 166 -20.27 7.58 3.63
C PHE A 166 -20.37 8.41 4.90
N ALA A 167 -19.24 8.91 5.40
CA ALA A 167 -19.19 9.73 6.61
C ALA A 167 -20.04 11.01 6.51
N LEU A 168 -20.18 11.59 5.31
CA LEU A 168 -20.99 12.79 5.06
C LEU A 168 -22.50 12.50 5.05
N ILE A 169 -22.91 11.32 4.58
CA ILE A 169 -24.33 10.95 4.48
C ILE A 169 -24.87 10.43 5.82
N GLU A 170 -24.05 9.67 6.55
CA GLU A 170 -24.42 9.09 7.85
C GLU A 170 -24.36 10.09 9.01
N GLY A 171 -23.60 11.17 8.87
CA GLY A 171 -23.45 12.26 9.86
C GLY A 171 -24.52 13.34 9.77
#